data_AF-A0A957RMK4-F1
#
_entry.id   AF-A0A957RMK4-F1
#
_cell.length_a   1.000
_cell.length_b   1.000
_cell.length_c   1.000
_cell.angle_alpha   90.00
_cell.angle_beta   90.00
_cell.angle_gamma   90.00
#
_symmetry.space_group_name_H-M   'P 1'
#
loop_
_entity.id
_entity.type
_entity.pdbx_description
1 polymer ?
#
loop_
_entity_poly.entity_id
_entity_poly.type
_entity_poly.pdbx_seq_one_letter_code
_entity_poly.pdbx_strand_id
1 'polypeptide(L)'
;MPPRLADRLNAGRRRRFIGRANELQLFAGALAADEPPFYVLFVYGPGGVGKSSLLAQFAQLCGEQGVAACTIDARNIEAFPEAFLGALAIGMGLRPDQSPVEAMTASGRRHCILVDTY
;
A
#
# COMPACT_ATOMS: atom_id res chain seq x y z
N MET A 1 4.39 -23.04 -14.37
CA MET A 1 3.32 -22.08 -14.74
C MET A 1 4.01 -20.83 -15.27
N PRO A 2 3.70 -20.32 -16.47
CA PRO A 2 4.34 -19.11 -17.00
C PRO A 2 3.95 -17.89 -16.15
N PRO A 3 4.84 -16.89 -15.97
CA PRO A 3 4.55 -15.70 -15.20
C PRO A 3 3.39 -14.93 -15.83
N ARG A 4 2.50 -14.38 -14.99
CA ARG A 4 1.33 -13.61 -15.47
C ARG A 4 1.83 -12.34 -16.18
N LEU A 5 1.04 -11.82 -17.11
CA LEU A 5 1.36 -10.56 -17.80
C LEU A 5 1.63 -9.42 -16.80
N ALA A 6 0.85 -9.36 -15.71
CA ALA A 6 1.06 -8.44 -14.61
C ALA A 6 2.46 -8.56 -13.97
N ASP A 7 2.95 -9.78 -13.78
CA ASP A 7 4.27 -10.03 -13.18
C ASP A 7 5.40 -9.51 -14.10
N ARG A 8 5.25 -9.70 -15.41
CA ARG A 8 6.21 -9.21 -16.42
C ARG A 8 6.22 -7.68 -16.51
N LEU A 9 5.05 -7.04 -16.47
CA LEU A 9 4.93 -5.58 -16.44
C LEU A 9 5.53 -4.99 -15.16
N ASN A 10 5.27 -5.62 -14.01
CA ASN A 10 5.85 -5.24 -12.72
C ASN A 10 7.37 -5.42 -12.70
N ALA A 11 7.90 -6.49 -13.30
CA ALA A 11 9.36 -6.67 -13.46
C ALA A 11 9.98 -5.59 -14.36
N GLY A 12 9.30 -5.18 -15.43
CA GLY A 12 9.74 -4.09 -16.30
C GLY A 12 9.77 -2.73 -15.61
N ARG A 13 8.77 -2.42 -14.78
CA ARG A 13 8.76 -1.20 -13.94
C ARG A 13 9.88 -1.22 -12.90
N ARG A 14 10.11 -2.36 -12.23
CA ARG A 14 11.18 -2.53 -11.24
C ARG A 14 12.56 -2.21 -11.80
N ARG A 15 12.89 -2.70 -13.00
CA ARG A 15 14.18 -2.43 -13.65
C ARG A 15 14.40 -0.97 -14.03
N ARG A 16 13.36 -0.13 -14.04
CA ARG A 16 13.41 1.29 -14.40
C ARG A 16 13.14 2.22 -13.21
N PHE A 17 12.94 1.68 -12.01
CA PHE A 17 12.75 2.49 -10.81
C PHE A 17 14.11 2.89 -10.26
N ILE A 18 14.45 4.18 -10.42
CA ILE A 18 15.71 4.76 -9.95
C ILE A 18 15.42 5.94 -9.02
N GLY A 19 16.34 6.19 -8.08
CA GLY A 19 16.14 7.17 -7.02
C GLY A 19 15.21 6.66 -5.91
N ARG A 20 14.81 7.57 -5.01
CA ARG A 20 13.92 7.30 -3.86
C ARG A 20 14.48 6.35 -2.78
N ALA A 21 15.79 6.18 -2.74
CA ALA A 21 16.44 5.30 -1.77
C ALA A 21 16.12 5.70 -0.32
N ASN A 22 16.07 7.00 -0.04
CA ASN A 22 15.76 7.52 1.29
C ASN A 22 14.32 7.19 1.70
N GLU A 23 13.35 7.39 0.80
CA GLU A 23 11.95 7.07 1.05
C GLU A 23 11.73 5.56 1.23
N LEU A 24 12.38 4.73 0.41
CA LEU A 24 12.35 3.27 0.55
C LEU A 24 12.98 2.81 1.86
N GLN A 25 14.13 3.39 2.24
CA GLN A 25 14.81 3.06 3.49
C GLN A 25 14.00 3.49 4.71
N LEU A 26 13.40 4.69 4.68
CA LEU A 26 12.52 5.18 5.74
C LEU A 26 11.32 4.23 5.95
N PHE A 27 10.67 3.85 4.85
CA PHE A 27 9.52 2.96 4.90
C PHE A 27 9.90 1.55 5.36
N ALA A 28 11.00 0.99 4.83
CA ALA A 28 11.49 -0.32 5.24
C ALA A 28 11.87 -0.37 6.72
N GLY A 29 12.49 0.69 7.25
CA GLY A 29 12.79 0.83 8.67
C GLY A 29 11.52 0.88 9.53
N ALA A 30 10.49 1.61 9.08
CA ALA A 30 9.21 1.67 9.80
C ALA A 30 8.46 0.33 9.79
N LEU A 31 8.56 -0.46 8.71
CA LEU A 31 7.98 -1.80 8.64
C LEU A 31 8.65 -2.78 9.61
N ALA A 32 9.98 -2.71 9.73
CA ALA A 32 10.78 -3.64 10.53
C ALA A 32 10.79 -3.32 12.04
N ALA A 33 10.42 -2.11 12.44
CA ALA A 33 10.41 -1.69 13.84
C ALA A 33 9.21 -2.30 14.61
N ASP A 34 9.47 -2.85 15.79
CA ASP A 34 8.43 -3.42 16.68
C ASP A 34 7.28 -2.43 16.92
N GLU A 35 7.63 -1.18 17.21
CA GLU A 35 6.72 -0.04 17.18
C GLU A 35 7.15 0.91 16.05
N PRO A 36 6.27 1.23 15.09
CA PRO A 36 6.65 2.10 13.99
C PRO A 36 6.87 3.54 14.49
N PRO A 37 7.87 4.26 13.97
CA PRO A 37 8.13 5.65 14.33
C PRO A 37 7.03 6.62 13.86
N PHE A 38 6.11 6.15 12.99
CA PHE A 38 4.94 6.88 12.52
C PHE A 38 3.85 5.90 12.05
N TYR A 39 2.58 6.33 12.10
CA TYR A 39 1.44 5.56 11.57
C TYR A 39 0.98 6.06 10.19
N VAL A 40 1.38 7.28 9.80
CA VAL A 40 1.02 7.90 8.52
C VAL A 40 2.28 8.45 7.87
N LEU A 41 2.54 8.02 6.63
CA LEU A 41 3.60 8.57 5.77
C LEU A 41 2.95 9.32 4.61
N PHE A 42 3.10 10.65 4.59
CA PHE A 42 2.52 11.48 3.54
C PHE A 42 3.54 11.70 2.41
N VAL A 43 3.26 11.14 1.23
CA VAL A 43 4.10 11.29 0.03
C VAL A 43 3.54 12.42 -0.83
N TYR A 44 4.31 13.50 -0.99
CA TYR A 44 3.92 14.64 -1.80
C TYR A 44 4.99 14.98 -2.85
N GLY A 45 4.57 15.72 -3.87
CA GLY A 45 5.46 16.20 -4.92
C GLY A 45 4.73 16.45 -6.24
N PRO A 46 5.42 17.07 -7.21
CA PRO A 46 4.85 17.42 -8.50
C PRO A 46 4.19 16.24 -9.23
N GLY A 47 3.25 16.55 -10.14
CA GLY A 47 2.68 15.54 -11.04
C GLY A 47 3.76 14.83 -11.85
N GLY A 48 3.60 13.53 -12.08
CA GLY A 48 4.55 12.74 -12.90
C GLY A 48 5.89 12.41 -12.23
N VAL A 49 6.15 12.82 -10.99
CA VAL A 49 7.44 12.56 -10.29
C VAL A 49 7.61 11.09 -9.79
N GLY A 50 6.63 10.23 -10.08
CA GLY A 50 6.67 8.80 -9.75
C GLY A 50 6.12 8.40 -8.37
N LYS A 51 5.18 9.15 -7.79
CA LYS A 51 4.57 8.83 -6.49
C LYS A 51 3.83 7.49 -6.50
N SER A 52 2.94 7.25 -7.46
CA SER A 52 2.27 5.95 -7.61
C SER A 52 3.25 4.80 -7.82
N SER A 53 4.36 5.04 -8.53
CA SER A 53 5.43 4.05 -8.67
C SER A 53 6.13 3.78 -7.33
N LEU A 54 6.34 4.80 -6.50
CA LEU A 54 6.88 4.63 -5.14
C LEU A 54 5.92 3.85 -4.23
N LEU A 55 4.60 4.13 -4.28
CA LEU A 55 3.59 3.36 -3.54
C LEU A 55 3.57 1.88 -3.99
N ALA A 56 3.75 1.60 -5.28
CA ALA A 56 3.87 0.23 -5.77
C ALA A 56 5.13 -0.48 -5.22
N GLN A 57 6.23 0.24 -5.04
CA GLN A 57 7.43 -0.29 -4.38
C GLN A 57 7.20 -0.52 -2.88
N PHE A 58 6.44 0.35 -2.20
CA PHE A 58 6.05 0.12 -0.80
C PHE A 58 5.18 -1.13 -0.62
N ALA A 59 4.19 -1.35 -1.50
CA ALA A 59 3.39 -2.58 -1.48
C ALA A 59 4.27 -3.83 -1.62
N GLN A 60 5.30 -3.73 -2.48
CA GLN A 60 6.24 -4.81 -2.71
C GLN A 60 7.14 -5.08 -1.49
N LEU A 61 7.66 -4.03 -0.84
CA LEU A 61 8.41 -4.14 0.42
C LEU A 61 7.56 -4.75 1.55
N CYS A 62 6.27 -4.41 1.63
CA CYS A 62 5.37 -5.05 2.59
C CYS A 62 5.31 -6.57 2.36
N GLY A 63 5.14 -6.99 1.10
CA GLY A 63 5.12 -8.41 0.72
C GLY A 63 6.41 -9.15 1.06
N GLU A 64 7.58 -8.52 0.84
CA GLU A 64 8.88 -9.09 1.22
C GLU A 64 9.04 -9.26 2.73
N GLN A 65 8.43 -8.38 3.53
CA GLN A 65 8.46 -8.44 5.00
C GLN A 65 7.26 -9.19 5.60
N GLY A 66 6.40 -9.79 4.79
CA GLY A 66 5.21 -10.50 5.26
C GLY A 66 4.13 -9.60 5.89
N VAL A 67 4.17 -8.29 5.64
CA VAL A 67 3.17 -7.32 6.09
C VAL A 67 2.02 -7.27 5.09
N ALA A 68 0.78 -7.39 5.57
CA ALA A 68 -0.40 -7.30 4.72
C ALA A 68 -0.55 -5.87 4.19
N ALA A 69 -0.54 -5.71 2.87
CA ALA A 69 -0.72 -4.41 2.21
C ALA A 69 -2.05 -4.36 1.45
N CYS A 70 -2.82 -3.29 1.65
CA CYS A 70 -4.01 -2.97 0.89
C CYS A 70 -3.81 -1.65 0.15
N THR A 71 -3.88 -1.67 -1.18
CA THR A 71 -3.77 -0.46 -2.00
C THR A 71 -5.15 0.06 -2.34
N ILE A 72 -5.39 1.33 -2.07
CA ILE A 72 -6.64 2.04 -2.31
C ILE A 72 -6.40 3.13 -3.33
N ASP A 73 -7.13 3.07 -4.44
CA ASP A 73 -7.22 4.15 -5.40
C ASP A 73 -8.35 5.10 -4.98
N ALA A 74 -7.99 6.22 -4.36
CA ALA A 74 -8.95 7.14 -3.77
C ALA A 74 -9.55 8.13 -4.79
N ARG A 75 -9.15 8.07 -6.07
CA ARG A 75 -9.67 8.98 -7.12
C ARG A 75 -11.19 8.87 -7.30
N ASN A 76 -11.73 7.68 -7.04
CA ASN A 76 -13.15 7.36 -7.23
C ASN A 76 -13.88 7.14 -5.90
N ILE A 77 -13.27 7.51 -4.77
CA ILE A 77 -13.85 7.34 -3.45
C ILE A 77 -14.33 8.71 -2.98
N GLU A 78 -15.60 8.81 -2.61
CA GLU A 78 -16.12 10.02 -1.98
C GLU A 78 -15.43 10.27 -0.64
N ALA A 79 -15.23 11.54 -0.28
CA ALA A 79 -14.50 11.93 0.93
C ALA A 79 -15.34 11.76 2.22
N PHE A 80 -15.96 10.59 2.39
CA PHE A 80 -16.75 10.19 3.56
C PHE A 80 -16.15 8.91 4.18
N PRO A 81 -16.15 8.79 5.53
CA PRO A 81 -15.56 7.64 6.21
C PRO A 81 -16.11 6.29 5.72
N GLU A 82 -17.41 6.19 5.48
CA GLU A 82 -18.10 4.97 5.08
C GLU A 82 -17.68 4.52 3.68
N ALA A 83 -17.50 5.46 2.75
CA ALA A 83 -17.02 5.17 1.40
C ALA A 83 -15.59 4.62 1.43
N PHE A 84 -14.72 5.20 2.26
CA PHE A 84 -13.35 4.70 2.44
C PHE A 84 -13.32 3.31 3.11
N LEU A 85 -14.10 3.11 4.17
CA LEU A 85 -14.19 1.81 4.85
C LEU A 85 -14.74 0.72 3.92
N GLY A 86 -15.73 1.05 3.09
CA GLY A 86 -16.24 0.14 2.06
C GLY A 86 -15.18 -0.24 1.03
N ALA A 87 -14.44 0.74 0.52
CA ALA A 87 -13.33 0.48 -0.41
C ALA A 87 -12.22 -0.36 0.23
N LEU A 88 -11.90 -0.11 1.50
CA LEU A 88 -10.92 -0.89 2.26
C LEU A 88 -11.39 -2.33 2.46
N ALA A 89 -12.66 -2.54 2.82
CA ALA A 89 -13.24 -3.88 2.96
C ALA A 89 -13.14 -4.67 1.64
N ILE A 90 -13.49 -4.04 0.51
CA ILE A 90 -13.34 -4.63 -0.82
C ILE A 90 -11.87 -4.95 -1.13
N GLY A 91 -10.96 -4.00 -0.88
CA GLY A 91 -9.52 -4.17 -1.12
C GLY A 91 -8.88 -5.26 -0.25
N MET A 92 -9.46 -5.56 0.91
CA MET A 92 -9.06 -6.64 1.80
C MET A 92 -9.76 -7.98 1.49
N GLY A 93 -10.70 -8.01 0.53
CA GLY A 93 -11.47 -9.20 0.19
C GLY A 93 -12.48 -9.62 1.27
N LEU A 94 -12.95 -8.66 2.07
CA LEU A 94 -13.95 -8.90 3.13
C LEU A 94 -15.37 -8.92 2.56
N ARG A 95 -16.27 -9.61 3.25
CA ARG A 95 -17.71 -9.56 2.93
C ARG A 95 -18.29 -8.19 3.29
N PRO A 96 -19.39 -7.75 2.64
CA PRO A 96 -19.97 -6.42 2.88
C PRO A 96 -20.41 -6.14 4.32
N ASP A 97 -20.72 -7.18 5.10
CA ASP A 97 -21.11 -7.11 6.51
C ASP A 97 -19.92 -7.06 7.47
N GLN A 98 -18.69 -7.24 6.99
CA GLN A 98 -17.50 -7.30 7.82
C GLN A 98 -16.81 -5.95 7.92
N SER A 99 -16.51 -5.53 9.16
CA SER A 99 -15.71 -4.34 9.43
C SER A 99 -14.23 -4.60 9.11
N PRO A 100 -13.58 -3.78 8.25
CA PRO A 100 -12.15 -3.90 8.01
C PRO A 100 -11.32 -3.57 9.26
N VAL A 101 -11.81 -2.66 10.11
CA VAL A 101 -11.14 -2.31 11.37
C VAL A 101 -11.12 -3.52 12.31
N GLU A 102 -12.26 -4.17 12.51
CA GLU A 102 -12.35 -5.35 13.37
C GLU A 102 -11.50 -6.51 12.81
N ALA A 103 -11.50 -6.72 11.49
CA ALA A 103 -10.68 -7.73 10.84
C ALA A 103 -9.18 -7.49 11.06
N MET A 104 -8.72 -6.24 10.97
CA MET A 104 -7.32 -5.88 11.25
C MET A 104 -6.96 -6.07 12.72
N THR A 105 -7.83 -5.63 13.64
CA THR A 105 -7.61 -5.79 15.09
C THR A 105 -7.57 -7.26 15.48
N ALA A 106 -8.49 -8.08 14.96
CA ALA A 106 -8.58 -9.50 15.27
C ALA A 106 -7.36 -10.31 14.78
N SER A 107 -6.74 -9.92 13.67
CA SER A 107 -5.56 -10.64 13.17
C SER A 107 -4.32 -10.38 14.04
N GLY A 108 -4.28 -9.28 14.80
CA GLY A 108 -3.15 -8.87 15.62
C GLY A 108 -1.87 -8.61 14.82
N ARG A 109 -1.96 -8.58 13.49
CA ARG A 109 -0.83 -8.37 12.57
C ARG A 109 -0.73 -6.92 12.17
N ARG A 110 0.46 -6.54 11.73
CA ARG A 110 0.68 -5.26 11.06
C ARG A 110 0.00 -5.24 9.69
N HIS A 111 -0.68 -4.14 9.40
CA HIS A 111 -1.25 -3.86 8.09
C HIS A 111 -0.70 -2.54 7.58
N CYS A 112 -0.52 -2.44 6.27
CA CYS A 112 -0.20 -1.21 5.57
C CYS A 112 -1.34 -0.87 4.62
N ILE A 113 -1.87 0.35 4.73
CA ILE A 113 -2.87 0.87 3.80
C ILE A 113 -2.18 1.93 2.94
N LEU A 114 -2.14 1.68 1.63
CA LEU A 114 -1.50 2.55 0.65
C LEU A 114 -2.57 3.30 -0.12
N VAL A 115 -2.75 4.58 0.18
CA VAL A 115 -3.76 5.41 -0.45
C VAL A 115 -3.13 6.23 -1.57
N ASP A 116 -3.49 5.93 -2.81
CA ASP A 116 -3.07 6.69 -3.99
C ASP A 116 -4.18 7.65 -4.42
N THR A 117 -3.82 8.91 -4.64
CA THR A 117 -4.75 9.95 -5.07
C THR A 117 -4.42 10.50 -6.46
N TYR A 118 -3.16 10.42 -6.94
CA TYR A 118 -2.67 10.93 -8.25
C TYR A 118 -1.21 10.56 -8.58
#